data_AF-R7CVJ5-F1
#
_entry.id   AF-R7CVJ5-F1
#
_cell.length_a   1.000
_cell.length_b   1.000
_cell.length_c   1.000
_cell.angle_alpha   90.00
_cell.angle_beta   90.00
_cell.angle_gamma   90.00
#
_symmetry.space_group_name_H-M   'P 1'
#
loop_
_entity.id
_entity.type
_entity.pdbx_description
1 polymer ?
#
loop_
_entity_poly.entity_id
_entity_poly.type
_entity_poly.pdbx_seq_one_letter_code
_entity_poly.pdbx_strand_id
1 'polypeptide(L)'
;MNRSLRNIGWLGIVLWLLLGCVHKPQETVDALPYCEEDTTAWGLLTTDGTVAAPSGTWGQAPSAVVNGRFTATDTDGRVHLYGLEQPDRPLSHTGGYYRIGYFFDRVTVAQHSPDMPFVLLDRDGETVAVVDNSVRMMHNFSCARALVYTDTGHYGYMDLQGRLVLPAVYDYAADFADGVALVGRLDADGRMGYAFIDENGEVATLPGTSSRLLGVRYSDGLLNCRELDSGRCVYMDRKGRDALFLSDTIVESFPFRNGRAVVQSEQGRGVIDRQGRSVVASVYTDIYLSGKDRMALCRAGQWQLADAEGNPLSPARYEAVSPFLPSDALVVRKAGRMALLNADGHTAAVGWVDSIACDPVALRLIPQVFVRSEKATSHAADKVMEKDSVKKADEPLKPEREVPVRVTHRTAPDWRTVGKDNPFYAEAVKVVSGRLEEDDAERRRIILNYVEHLRTAYTTKDVDFLEQLFSERALIVVGTVIRASSQESEGYLSPRQVVYNIKSKQEYLGRLKELFRANKHIDLQFSGFKIMRHPTAEGIYGVSLRQAYRSDLYSDDGYLFLLWDFRNPAMPQIHVRTWQPAFPDGHTPLPEDEILDIRNFNLQ
;
A
#
# COMPACT_ATOMS: atom_id res chain seq x y z
N MET A 1 9.74 -79.13 19.49
CA MET A 1 11.22 -79.11 19.59
C MET A 1 11.69 -77.76 19.06
N ASN A 2 12.59 -77.04 19.78
CA ASN A 2 13.43 -75.88 19.40
C ASN A 2 13.30 -75.33 17.94
N ARG A 3 13.32 -74.04 17.60
CA ARG A 3 13.65 -72.72 18.23
C ARG A 3 13.18 -71.64 17.21
N SER A 4 12.97 -70.34 17.49
CA SER A 4 12.96 -69.56 18.75
C SER A 4 12.13 -68.27 18.55
N LEU A 5 11.65 -67.69 19.65
CA LEU A 5 11.29 -66.27 19.77
C LEU A 5 12.49 -65.35 19.45
N ARG A 6 12.30 -64.37 18.54
CA ARG A 6 12.81 -62.97 18.58
C ARG A 6 12.58 -62.28 17.23
N ASN A 7 11.61 -61.35 17.20
CA ASN A 7 11.48 -60.16 16.35
C ASN A 7 9.99 -59.74 16.28
N ILE A 8 9.44 -59.41 17.45
CA ILE A 8 8.17 -58.69 17.59
C ILE A 8 8.50 -57.42 18.38
N GLY A 9 8.36 -56.28 17.73
CA GLY A 9 8.90 -54.98 18.15
C GLY A 9 9.68 -54.36 16.99
N TRP A 10 9.35 -53.11 16.64
CA TRP A 10 9.76 -52.38 15.41
C TRP A 10 8.87 -52.54 14.14
N LEU A 11 7.56 -52.73 14.28
CA LEU A 11 6.61 -52.48 13.17
C LEU A 11 5.35 -51.70 13.57
N GLY A 12 5.39 -50.95 14.68
CA GLY A 12 4.22 -50.26 15.26
C GLY A 12 4.34 -48.74 15.47
N ILE A 13 5.42 -48.08 15.01
CA ILE A 13 5.67 -46.64 15.26
C ILE A 13 6.21 -45.93 13.99
N VAL A 14 5.63 -46.23 12.82
CA VAL A 14 5.99 -45.56 11.54
C VAL A 14 4.75 -45.04 10.78
N LEU A 15 3.53 -45.32 11.25
CA LEU A 15 2.28 -44.97 10.55
C LEU A 15 1.44 -43.88 11.28
N TRP A 16 2.10 -42.88 11.87
CA TRP A 16 1.43 -41.76 12.57
C TRP A 16 2.07 -40.38 12.32
N LEU A 17 2.93 -40.23 11.30
CA LEU A 17 3.66 -38.98 11.01
C LEU A 17 3.47 -38.43 9.58
N LEU A 18 2.47 -38.92 8.83
CA LEU A 18 2.16 -38.44 7.46
C LEU A 18 0.70 -38.00 7.28
N LEU A 19 0.08 -37.52 8.35
CA LEU A 19 -1.08 -36.64 8.29
C LEU A 19 -0.75 -35.32 9.00
N GLY A 20 0.29 -34.65 8.48
CA GLY A 20 0.46 -33.21 8.63
C GLY A 20 -0.63 -32.48 7.88
N CYS A 21 -1.88 -32.63 8.31
CA CYS A 21 -2.95 -31.70 7.96
C CYS A 21 -2.53 -30.34 8.50
N VAL A 22 -1.93 -29.53 7.63
CA VAL A 22 -1.80 -28.09 7.85
C VAL A 22 -3.23 -27.54 7.86
N HIS A 23 -3.87 -27.62 9.03
CA HIS A 23 -4.97 -26.75 9.38
C HIS A 23 -4.42 -25.34 9.22
N LYS A 24 -4.76 -24.68 8.10
CA LYS A 24 -4.65 -23.23 8.04
C LYS A 24 -5.45 -22.72 9.24
N PRO A 25 -4.85 -22.02 10.21
CA PRO A 25 -5.66 -21.28 11.17
C PRO A 25 -6.54 -20.36 10.32
N GLN A 26 -7.86 -20.53 10.43
CA GLN A 26 -8.80 -19.65 9.77
C GLN A 26 -8.67 -18.31 10.47
N GLU A 27 -7.91 -17.38 9.89
CA GLU A 27 -7.53 -16.13 10.53
C GLU A 27 -8.79 -15.34 10.92
N THR A 28 -8.98 -15.15 12.22
CA THR A 28 -10.16 -14.49 12.76
C THR A 28 -9.88 -13.03 13.09
N VAL A 29 -10.90 -12.20 12.89
CA VAL A 29 -11.07 -10.96 13.64
C VAL A 29 -12.11 -11.27 14.71
N ASP A 30 -11.66 -11.36 15.97
CA ASP A 30 -12.48 -11.86 17.07
C ASP A 30 -13.32 -10.75 17.71
N ALA A 31 -12.80 -9.52 17.74
CA ALA A 31 -13.48 -8.34 18.26
C ALA A 31 -13.00 -7.04 17.61
N LEU A 32 -13.85 -6.02 17.65
CA LEU A 32 -13.59 -4.67 17.16
C LEU A 32 -13.64 -3.65 18.31
N PRO A 33 -12.82 -2.59 18.28
CA PRO A 33 -12.93 -1.46 19.20
C PRO A 33 -14.24 -0.71 18.97
N TYR A 34 -14.91 -0.34 20.04
CA TYR A 34 -16.17 0.40 19.97
C TYR A 34 -16.26 1.51 21.03
N CYS A 35 -17.14 2.48 20.81
CA CYS A 35 -17.36 3.62 21.70
C CYS A 35 -18.85 3.95 21.76
N GLU A 36 -19.42 3.98 22.97
CA GLU A 36 -20.81 4.39 23.24
C GLU A 36 -20.95 5.90 23.42
N GLU A 37 -22.14 6.41 23.05
CA GLU A 37 -22.60 7.77 23.33
C GLU A 37 -22.48 8.04 24.85
N ASP A 38 -22.10 9.27 25.24
CA ASP A 38 -21.69 9.68 26.59
C ASP A 38 -20.30 9.18 27.09
N THR A 39 -19.54 8.41 26.30
CA THR A 39 -18.14 8.05 26.64
C THR A 39 -17.13 8.58 25.61
N THR A 40 -16.00 9.13 26.08
CA THR A 40 -14.84 9.47 25.21
C THR A 40 -13.80 8.35 25.17
N ALA A 41 -14.17 7.15 25.60
CA ALA A 41 -13.27 6.06 25.93
C ALA A 41 -13.86 4.72 25.46
N TRP A 42 -12.99 3.81 25.05
CA TRP A 42 -13.28 2.69 24.17
C TRP A 42 -13.40 1.37 24.92
N GLY A 43 -14.18 0.44 24.35
CA GLY A 43 -14.28 -0.96 24.74
C GLY A 43 -13.99 -1.92 23.57
N LEU A 44 -14.23 -3.21 23.78
CA LEU A 44 -14.12 -4.26 22.76
C LEU A 44 -15.44 -5.03 22.61
N LEU A 45 -15.95 -5.09 21.38
CA LEU A 45 -17.15 -5.81 20.98
C LEU A 45 -16.75 -7.00 20.10
N THR A 46 -17.03 -8.23 20.53
CA THR A 46 -16.73 -9.44 19.75
C THR A 46 -17.55 -9.50 18.46
N THR A 47 -17.09 -10.26 17.46
CA THR A 47 -17.81 -10.37 16.18
C THR A 47 -19.05 -11.27 16.24
N ASP A 48 -19.24 -12.02 17.33
CA ASP A 48 -20.53 -12.68 17.67
C ASP A 48 -21.53 -11.72 18.35
N GLY A 49 -21.09 -10.52 18.74
CA GLY A 49 -21.92 -9.45 19.28
C GLY A 49 -22.00 -9.39 20.81
N THR A 50 -21.09 -10.05 21.53
CA THR A 50 -20.92 -9.94 22.98
C THR A 50 -19.89 -8.86 23.37
N VAL A 51 -20.03 -8.28 24.57
CA VAL A 51 -19.08 -7.27 25.06
C VAL A 51 -17.92 -7.99 25.75
N ALA A 52 -16.73 -7.92 25.15
CA ALA A 52 -15.50 -8.47 25.73
C ALA A 52 -14.89 -7.53 26.77
N ALA A 53 -14.97 -6.22 26.53
CA ALA A 53 -14.62 -5.18 27.50
C ALA A 53 -15.57 -3.98 27.29
N PRO A 54 -16.15 -3.40 28.36
CA PRO A 54 -17.13 -2.32 28.25
C PRO A 54 -16.53 -1.04 27.66
N SER A 55 -17.38 -0.18 27.09
CA SER A 55 -16.99 1.19 26.76
C SER A 55 -16.45 1.89 28.03
N GLY A 56 -15.34 2.60 27.91
CA GLY A 56 -14.65 3.21 29.05
C GLY A 56 -13.36 2.54 29.51
N THR A 57 -13.05 1.30 29.08
CA THR A 57 -11.83 0.59 29.52
C THR A 57 -10.53 1.27 29.05
N TRP A 58 -10.50 1.86 27.84
CA TRP A 58 -9.30 2.54 27.31
C TRP A 58 -9.57 3.99 26.89
N GLY A 59 -8.71 4.92 27.30
CA GLY A 59 -8.80 6.34 26.89
C GLY A 59 -8.48 6.61 25.40
N GLN A 60 -7.92 5.61 24.70
CA GLN A 60 -7.70 5.61 23.25
C GLN A 60 -8.24 4.30 22.68
N ALA A 61 -8.56 4.26 21.39
CA ALA A 61 -8.99 3.02 20.74
C ALA A 61 -7.88 1.95 20.84
N PRO A 62 -8.15 0.76 21.40
CA PRO A 62 -7.29 -0.40 21.17
C PRO A 62 -7.30 -0.76 19.67
N SER A 63 -6.40 -1.65 19.24
CA SER A 63 -6.50 -2.28 17.93
C SER A 63 -7.59 -3.37 17.90
N ALA A 64 -7.97 -3.82 16.71
CA ALA A 64 -8.86 -4.97 16.56
C ALA A 64 -8.22 -6.25 17.14
N VAL A 65 -9.03 -7.15 17.68
CA VAL A 65 -8.54 -8.44 18.14
C VAL A 65 -8.40 -9.37 16.95
N VAL A 66 -7.18 -9.83 16.69
CA VAL A 66 -6.85 -10.78 15.61
C VAL A 66 -6.23 -12.03 16.23
N ASN A 67 -6.84 -13.19 15.96
CA ASN A 67 -6.48 -14.48 16.55
C ASN A 67 -6.25 -14.46 18.09
N GLY A 68 -7.14 -13.77 18.80
CA GLY A 68 -7.15 -13.65 20.27
C GLY A 68 -6.18 -12.61 20.85
N ARG A 69 -5.52 -11.79 20.01
CA ARG A 69 -4.55 -10.78 20.46
C ARG A 69 -4.88 -9.39 19.94
N PHE A 70 -4.68 -8.39 20.79
CA PHE A 70 -4.84 -6.98 20.45
C PHE A 70 -3.80 -6.13 21.18
N THR A 71 -3.75 -4.85 20.84
CA THR A 71 -2.80 -3.89 21.40
C THR A 71 -3.55 -2.67 21.93
N ALA A 72 -3.08 -2.13 23.04
CA ALA A 72 -3.58 -0.86 23.58
C ALA A 72 -2.40 0.02 24.00
N THR A 73 -2.61 1.33 23.92
CA THR A 73 -1.61 2.34 24.23
C THR A 73 -1.78 2.82 25.67
N ASP A 74 -0.68 2.94 26.41
CA ASP A 74 -0.67 3.54 27.76
C ASP A 74 -0.64 5.09 27.72
N THR A 75 -0.57 5.71 28.89
CA THR A 75 -0.53 7.17 29.04
C THR A 75 0.75 7.81 28.49
N ASP A 76 1.83 7.05 28.36
CA ASP A 76 3.13 7.52 27.85
C ASP A 76 3.27 7.31 26.33
N GLY A 77 2.20 6.84 25.67
CA GLY A 77 2.18 6.56 24.24
C GLY A 77 2.86 5.24 23.86
N ARG A 78 3.11 4.34 24.81
CA ARG A 78 3.70 3.02 24.55
C ARG A 78 2.62 1.98 24.28
N VAL A 79 2.88 1.15 23.27
CA VAL A 79 1.98 0.07 22.85
C VAL A 79 2.30 -1.19 23.62
N HIS A 80 1.30 -1.80 24.24
CA HIS A 80 1.40 -3.07 24.96
C HIS A 80 0.52 -4.14 24.30
N LEU A 81 0.91 -5.40 24.45
CA LEU A 81 0.19 -6.57 23.92
C LEU A 81 -0.78 -7.10 24.98
N TYR A 82 -2.01 -7.44 24.58
CA TYR A 82 -3.05 -8.00 25.43
C TYR A 82 -3.68 -9.24 24.78
N GLY A 83 -4.22 -10.12 25.62
CA GLY A 83 -5.05 -11.26 25.21
C GLY A 83 -6.52 -10.98 25.41
N LEU A 84 -7.38 -11.44 24.50
CA LEU A 84 -8.85 -11.31 24.64
C LEU A 84 -9.38 -12.01 25.90
N GLU A 85 -8.70 -13.07 26.32
CA GLU A 85 -8.98 -13.83 27.53
C GLU A 85 -8.70 -13.08 28.85
N GLN A 86 -7.85 -12.04 28.81
CA GLN A 86 -7.42 -11.23 29.95
C GLN A 86 -7.18 -9.77 29.51
N PRO A 87 -8.22 -9.02 29.13
CA PRO A 87 -8.07 -7.70 28.53
C PRO A 87 -7.51 -6.64 29.50
N ASP A 88 -7.63 -6.87 30.81
CA ASP A 88 -7.25 -5.92 31.86
C ASP A 88 -5.74 -5.91 32.18
N ARG A 89 -4.95 -6.82 31.58
CA ARG A 89 -3.51 -6.95 31.89
C ARG A 89 -2.67 -7.19 30.63
N PRO A 90 -1.57 -6.44 30.42
CA PRO A 90 -0.69 -6.69 29.30
C PRO A 90 0.07 -8.01 29.49
N LEU A 91 0.20 -8.75 28.40
CA LEU A 91 1.04 -9.93 28.26
C LEU A 91 2.52 -9.53 28.14
N SER A 92 2.81 -8.47 27.37
CA SER A 92 4.18 -7.98 27.15
C SER A 92 4.86 -7.54 28.47
N HIS A 93 6.00 -8.17 28.79
CA HIS A 93 6.75 -7.94 30.04
C HIS A 93 7.75 -6.76 30.00
N THR A 94 7.92 -6.10 28.85
CA THR A 94 8.77 -4.92 28.69
C THR A 94 8.03 -3.63 29.04
N GLY A 95 8.74 -2.50 29.15
CA GLY A 95 8.15 -1.15 29.31
C GLY A 95 7.42 -0.61 28.08
N GLY A 96 6.66 -1.47 27.40
CA GLY A 96 5.96 -1.21 26.15
C GLY A 96 6.87 -1.06 24.92
N TYR A 97 6.21 -0.92 23.77
CA TYR A 97 6.82 -0.82 22.44
C TYR A 97 6.46 0.53 21.79
N TYR A 98 7.19 0.92 20.75
CA TYR A 98 6.76 1.97 19.84
C TYR A 98 5.61 1.49 18.95
N ARG A 99 5.63 0.22 18.53
CA ARG A 99 4.53 -0.44 17.81
C ARG A 99 4.62 -1.96 17.92
N ILE A 100 3.46 -2.61 17.78
CA ILE A 100 3.28 -4.06 17.70
C ILE A 100 2.26 -4.32 16.57
N GLY A 101 2.52 -5.33 15.72
CA GLY A 101 1.63 -5.75 14.65
C GLY A 101 0.52 -6.72 15.07
N TYR A 102 -0.42 -6.98 14.17
CA TYR A 102 -1.46 -7.99 14.39
C TYR A 102 -0.90 -9.42 14.38
N PHE A 103 -1.48 -10.32 15.18
CA PHE A 103 -1.11 -11.74 15.21
C PHE A 103 -1.75 -12.52 14.07
N PHE A 104 -1.33 -12.26 12.84
CA PHE A 104 -1.78 -13.06 11.70
C PHE A 104 -1.24 -14.50 11.72
N ASP A 105 -0.08 -14.74 12.35
CA ASP A 105 0.50 -16.06 12.53
C ASP A 105 0.72 -16.36 14.04
N ARG A 106 1.69 -17.21 14.39
CA ARG A 106 2.11 -17.49 15.76
C ARG A 106 3.04 -16.42 16.34
N VAL A 107 3.63 -15.58 15.49
CA VAL A 107 4.44 -14.42 15.89
C VAL A 107 3.94 -13.16 15.19
N THR A 108 4.33 -12.00 15.71
CA THR A 108 4.11 -10.68 15.11
C THR A 108 5.39 -9.85 15.11
N VAL A 109 5.41 -8.76 14.35
CA VAL A 109 6.50 -7.77 14.33
C VAL A 109 6.24 -6.70 15.40
N ALA A 110 7.26 -6.37 16.20
CA ALA A 110 7.24 -5.22 17.10
C ALA A 110 8.55 -4.42 17.02
N GLN A 111 8.57 -3.24 17.64
CA GLN A 111 9.74 -2.36 17.65
C GLN A 111 9.73 -1.46 18.90
N HIS A 112 10.87 -1.30 19.59
CA HIS A 112 10.96 -0.46 20.80
C HIS A 112 11.07 1.05 20.51
N SER A 113 11.64 1.43 19.36
CA SER A 113 11.71 2.80 18.82
C SER A 113 11.89 2.76 17.30
N PRO A 114 11.60 3.84 16.55
CA PRO A 114 11.59 3.82 15.08
C PRO A 114 12.91 3.38 14.42
N ASP A 115 14.02 3.63 15.10
CA ASP A 115 15.41 3.41 14.68
C ASP A 115 16.02 2.07 15.11
N MET A 116 15.40 1.38 16.07
CA MET A 116 15.87 0.09 16.59
C MET A 116 15.53 -1.07 15.64
N PRO A 117 16.22 -2.22 15.75
CA PRO A 117 15.85 -3.41 15.00
C PRO A 117 14.39 -3.82 15.28
N PHE A 118 13.76 -4.48 14.32
CA PHE A 118 12.48 -5.16 14.58
C PHE A 118 12.72 -6.34 15.53
N VAL A 119 11.72 -6.68 16.33
CA VAL A 119 11.71 -7.90 17.15
C VAL A 119 10.47 -8.71 16.83
N LEU A 120 10.61 -10.04 16.85
CA LEU A 120 9.49 -10.95 16.68
C LEU A 120 8.97 -11.35 18.05
N LEU A 121 7.69 -11.11 18.32
CA LEU A 121 7.02 -11.49 19.55
C LEU A 121 6.11 -12.70 19.30
N ASP A 122 6.09 -13.66 20.22
CA ASP A 122 5.05 -14.68 20.25
C ASP A 122 3.77 -14.18 20.91
N ARG A 123 2.75 -15.04 20.96
CA ARG A 123 1.43 -14.70 21.51
C ARG A 123 1.44 -14.40 23.01
N ASP A 124 2.45 -14.80 23.74
CA ASP A 124 2.56 -14.50 25.18
C ASP A 124 3.37 -13.22 25.43
N GLY A 125 3.85 -12.57 24.35
CA GLY A 125 4.59 -11.33 24.38
C GLY A 125 6.10 -11.52 24.55
N GLU A 126 6.59 -12.76 24.48
CA GLU A 126 7.99 -13.09 24.62
C GLU A 126 8.75 -12.88 23.29
N THR A 127 10.02 -12.50 23.40
CA THR A 127 10.85 -12.23 22.21
C THR A 127 11.40 -13.53 21.62
N VAL A 128 10.90 -13.90 20.44
CA VAL A 128 11.34 -15.08 19.68
C VAL A 128 12.65 -14.79 18.95
N ALA A 129 12.80 -13.60 18.38
CA ALA A 129 13.99 -13.20 17.62
C ALA A 129 14.17 -11.68 17.59
N VAL A 130 15.41 -11.23 17.47
CA VAL A 130 15.74 -9.87 17.04
C VAL A 130 16.10 -9.95 15.56
N VAL A 131 15.42 -9.16 14.72
CA VAL A 131 15.62 -9.14 13.27
C VAL A 131 16.95 -8.45 12.95
N ASP A 132 17.68 -9.00 11.98
CA ASP A 132 18.98 -8.48 11.58
C ASP A 132 18.92 -7.02 11.07
N ASN A 133 20.00 -6.26 11.33
CA ASN A 133 20.07 -4.85 11.02
C ASN A 133 20.09 -4.50 9.52
N SER A 134 20.36 -5.47 8.63
CA SER A 134 20.21 -5.28 7.19
C SER A 134 18.77 -5.05 6.75
N VAL A 135 17.77 -5.55 7.50
CA VAL A 135 16.35 -5.36 7.18
C VAL A 135 15.93 -3.91 7.45
N ARG A 136 15.51 -3.19 6.40
CA ARG A 136 15.07 -1.79 6.47
C ARG A 136 13.56 -1.67 6.48
N MET A 137 12.87 -2.58 5.81
CA MET A 137 11.41 -2.71 5.85
C MET A 137 11.03 -4.18 5.94
N MET A 138 9.95 -4.49 6.65
CA MET A 138 9.29 -5.79 6.54
C MET A 138 7.76 -5.65 6.56
N HIS A 139 7.08 -6.58 5.91
CA HIS A 139 5.64 -6.79 6.12
C HIS A 139 5.42 -7.73 7.32
N ASN A 140 4.20 -7.75 7.85
CA ASN A 140 3.80 -8.78 8.82
C ASN A 140 3.61 -10.16 8.14
N PHE A 141 3.51 -11.22 8.95
CA PHE A 141 3.51 -12.59 8.47
C PHE A 141 2.27 -12.98 7.66
N SER A 142 2.50 -13.76 6.61
CA SER A 142 1.49 -14.38 5.75
C SER A 142 2.01 -15.74 5.29
N CYS A 143 1.21 -16.79 5.46
CA CYS A 143 1.62 -18.19 5.21
C CYS A 143 3.00 -18.54 5.83
N ALA A 144 3.21 -18.24 7.12
CA ALA A 144 4.48 -18.46 7.81
C ALA A 144 5.73 -17.82 7.15
N ARG A 145 5.56 -16.73 6.37
CA ARG A 145 6.64 -15.91 5.81
C ARG A 145 6.36 -14.42 6.03
N ALA A 146 7.39 -13.63 6.27
CA ALA A 146 7.35 -12.17 6.18
C ALA A 146 8.16 -11.72 4.96
N LEU A 147 7.58 -10.84 4.12
CA LEU A 147 8.32 -10.13 3.09
C LEU A 147 9.27 -9.14 3.75
N VAL A 148 10.56 -9.16 3.39
CA VAL A 148 11.57 -8.24 3.90
C VAL A 148 12.27 -7.50 2.77
N TYR A 149 12.62 -6.24 2.98
CA TYR A 149 13.45 -5.42 2.10
C TYR A 149 14.69 -4.98 2.86
N THR A 150 15.86 -5.22 2.27
CA THR A 150 17.17 -5.06 2.92
C THR A 150 17.93 -3.84 2.41
N ASP A 151 18.97 -3.45 3.14
CA ASP A 151 19.92 -2.39 2.77
C ASP A 151 20.67 -2.66 1.46
N THR A 152 20.70 -3.91 1.00
CA THR A 152 21.15 -4.29 -0.36
C THR A 152 20.23 -3.78 -1.48
N GLY A 153 19.05 -3.23 -1.16
CA GLY A 153 18.08 -2.72 -2.13
C GLY A 153 17.15 -3.78 -2.73
N HIS A 154 17.11 -4.98 -2.15
CA HIS A 154 16.35 -6.12 -2.67
C HIS A 154 15.40 -6.72 -1.63
N TYR A 155 14.35 -7.38 -2.14
CA TYR A 155 13.38 -8.14 -1.36
C TYR A 155 13.80 -9.60 -1.18
N GLY A 156 13.46 -10.17 -0.02
CA GLY A 156 13.59 -11.59 0.33
C GLY A 156 12.48 -12.00 1.31
N TYR A 157 12.57 -13.22 1.87
CA TYR A 157 11.55 -13.71 2.80
C TYR A 157 12.13 -14.34 4.07
N MET A 158 11.50 -13.99 5.18
CA MET A 158 11.88 -14.39 6.54
C MET A 158 10.88 -15.39 7.12
N ASP A 159 11.34 -16.34 7.92
CA ASP A 159 10.49 -17.30 8.65
C ASP A 159 10.07 -16.79 10.05
N LEU A 160 9.22 -17.57 10.72
CA LEU A 160 8.72 -17.30 12.07
C LEU A 160 9.81 -17.34 13.17
N GLN A 161 11.06 -17.67 12.83
CA GLN A 161 12.23 -17.67 13.73
C GLN A 161 13.17 -16.48 13.43
N GLY A 162 12.77 -15.55 12.56
CA GLY A 162 13.58 -14.38 12.19
C GLY A 162 14.70 -14.69 11.19
N ARG A 163 14.72 -15.89 10.61
CA ARG A 163 15.77 -16.30 9.66
C ARG A 163 15.37 -15.95 8.24
N LEU A 164 16.29 -15.38 7.47
CA LEU A 164 16.10 -15.15 6.04
C LEU A 164 16.17 -16.50 5.30
N VAL A 165 15.00 -17.09 5.02
CA VAL A 165 14.89 -18.42 4.39
C VAL A 165 14.88 -18.37 2.87
N LEU A 166 14.41 -17.25 2.28
CA LEU A 166 14.64 -16.93 0.88
C LEU A 166 15.48 -15.64 0.83
N PRO A 167 16.64 -15.64 0.14
CA PRO A 167 17.58 -14.54 0.18
C PRO A 167 16.99 -13.24 -0.40
N ALA A 168 17.58 -12.10 -0.03
CA ALA A 168 17.18 -10.81 -0.55
C ALA A 168 17.79 -10.57 -1.95
N VAL A 169 17.07 -10.98 -2.99
CA VAL A 169 17.55 -11.06 -4.39
C VAL A 169 16.47 -10.77 -5.44
N TYR A 170 15.31 -10.28 -5.02
CA TYR A 170 14.20 -9.91 -5.91
C TYR A 170 14.06 -8.39 -5.96
N ASP A 171 13.94 -7.80 -7.14
CA ASP A 171 13.74 -6.36 -7.34
C ASP A 171 12.29 -5.92 -7.02
N TYR A 172 11.36 -6.87 -7.10
CA TYR A 172 9.97 -6.72 -6.69
C TYR A 172 9.50 -8.00 -6.01
N ALA A 173 8.63 -7.88 -5.00
CA ALA A 173 8.02 -9.02 -4.34
C ALA A 173 6.70 -8.64 -3.67
N ALA A 174 5.78 -9.61 -3.59
CA ALA A 174 4.53 -9.53 -2.84
C ALA A 174 4.52 -10.53 -1.68
N ASP A 175 3.60 -10.36 -0.74
CA ASP A 175 3.41 -11.31 0.36
C ASP A 175 2.98 -12.70 -0.11
N PHE A 176 3.38 -13.73 0.63
CA PHE A 176 2.92 -15.10 0.37
C PHE A 176 1.40 -15.23 0.59
N ALA A 177 0.71 -15.84 -0.37
CA ALA A 177 -0.70 -16.16 -0.31
C ALA A 177 -0.94 -17.55 -0.91
N ASP A 178 -1.64 -18.42 -0.18
CA ASP A 178 -1.90 -19.82 -0.58
C ASP A 178 -0.64 -20.63 -0.96
N GLY A 179 0.47 -20.40 -0.25
CA GLY A 179 1.74 -21.13 -0.44
C GLY A 179 2.60 -20.65 -1.62
N VAL A 180 2.22 -19.54 -2.28
CA VAL A 180 3.03 -18.91 -3.34
C VAL A 180 3.14 -17.41 -3.17
N ALA A 181 4.16 -16.79 -3.75
CA ALA A 181 4.33 -15.34 -3.81
C ALA A 181 4.71 -14.89 -5.23
N LEU A 182 4.20 -13.72 -5.65
CA LEU A 182 4.65 -13.06 -6.89
C LEU A 182 5.98 -12.34 -6.61
N VAL A 183 7.00 -12.67 -7.40
CA VAL A 183 8.30 -11.99 -7.38
C VAL A 183 8.66 -11.48 -8.78
N GLY A 184 9.43 -10.40 -8.82
CA GLY A 184 10.01 -9.83 -10.02
C GLY A 184 11.53 -9.75 -9.89
N ARG A 185 12.22 -10.00 -11.01
CA ARG A 185 13.66 -9.72 -11.16
C ARG A 185 13.93 -8.94 -12.43
N LEU A 186 14.86 -8.01 -12.36
CA LEU A 186 15.38 -7.32 -13.53
C LEU A 186 16.37 -8.23 -14.27
N ASP A 187 16.22 -8.31 -15.60
CA ASP A 187 17.26 -8.85 -16.47
C ASP A 187 18.39 -7.83 -16.72
N ALA A 188 19.43 -8.23 -17.45
CA ALA A 188 20.56 -7.36 -17.78
C ALA A 188 20.18 -6.16 -18.68
N ASP A 189 19.02 -6.22 -19.34
CA ASP A 189 18.46 -5.13 -20.16
C ASP A 189 17.52 -4.21 -19.33
N GLY A 190 17.36 -4.46 -18.02
CA GLY A 190 16.49 -3.70 -17.14
C GLY A 190 14.99 -4.02 -17.27
N ARG A 191 14.63 -5.17 -17.86
CA ARG A 191 13.24 -5.62 -17.99
C ARG A 191 12.84 -6.47 -16.78
N MET A 192 11.66 -6.20 -16.22
CA MET A 192 11.13 -6.97 -15.10
C MET A 192 10.51 -8.29 -15.57
N GLY A 193 11.15 -9.41 -15.26
CA GLY A 193 10.59 -10.75 -15.40
C GLY A 193 9.87 -11.16 -14.11
N TYR A 194 8.61 -11.58 -14.22
CA TYR A 194 7.79 -12.01 -13.08
C TYR A 194 7.65 -13.54 -13.00
N ALA A 195 7.60 -14.07 -11.78
CA ALA A 195 7.31 -15.47 -11.50
C ALA A 195 6.52 -15.60 -10.20
N PHE A 196 5.69 -16.65 -10.09
CA PHE A 196 5.22 -17.14 -8.80
C PHE A 196 6.20 -18.19 -8.28
N ILE A 197 6.71 -17.97 -7.07
CA ILE A 197 7.57 -18.92 -6.36
C ILE A 197 6.79 -19.61 -5.24
N ASP A 198 7.20 -20.84 -4.91
CA ASP A 198 6.73 -21.57 -3.74
C ASP A 198 7.48 -21.17 -2.46
N GLU A 199 7.12 -21.81 -1.35
CA GLU A 199 7.72 -21.60 -0.03
C GLU A 199 9.22 -21.96 0.08
N ASN A 200 9.77 -22.68 -0.90
CA ASN A 200 11.18 -23.05 -1.03
C ASN A 200 11.95 -22.13 -2.01
N GLY A 201 11.24 -21.22 -2.69
CA GLY A 201 11.79 -20.35 -3.73
C GLY A 201 11.84 -20.97 -5.12
N GLU A 202 11.28 -22.17 -5.30
CA GLU A 202 11.16 -22.82 -6.61
C GLU A 202 10.04 -22.16 -7.43
N VAL A 203 10.20 -22.07 -8.75
CA VAL A 203 9.19 -21.45 -9.61
C VAL A 203 7.98 -22.36 -9.75
N ALA A 204 6.89 -22.02 -9.06
CA ALA A 204 5.61 -22.71 -9.14
C ALA A 204 4.85 -22.38 -10.43
N THR A 205 4.92 -21.12 -10.90
CA THR A 205 4.22 -20.67 -12.11
C THR A 205 4.96 -19.52 -12.78
N LEU A 206 5.11 -19.58 -14.11
CA LEU A 206 5.47 -18.43 -14.93
C LEU A 206 4.19 -17.82 -15.52
N PRO A 207 3.87 -16.54 -15.27
CA PRO A 207 2.79 -15.85 -15.98
C PRO A 207 3.02 -15.87 -17.49
N GLY A 208 1.96 -16.17 -18.25
CA GLY A 208 2.00 -16.11 -19.71
C GLY A 208 2.21 -14.68 -20.23
N THR A 209 2.82 -14.55 -21.41
CA THR A 209 3.08 -13.25 -22.05
C THR A 209 1.86 -12.64 -22.76
N SER A 210 0.74 -13.37 -22.85
CA SER A 210 -0.53 -12.91 -23.45
C SER A 210 -1.29 -11.89 -22.59
N SER A 211 -1.01 -11.86 -21.28
CA SER A 211 -1.86 -11.20 -20.29
C SER A 211 -1.05 -10.39 -19.28
N ARG A 212 -1.40 -9.11 -19.09
CA ARG A 212 -0.88 -8.26 -18.02
C ARG A 212 -1.58 -8.62 -16.70
N LEU A 213 -0.80 -8.89 -15.66
CA LEU A 213 -1.34 -9.12 -14.31
C LEU A 213 -2.02 -7.84 -13.77
N LEU A 214 -3.21 -7.99 -13.18
CA LEU A 214 -3.90 -6.93 -12.43
C LEU A 214 -3.90 -7.21 -10.92
N GLY A 215 -3.87 -8.49 -10.52
CA GLY A 215 -3.65 -8.92 -9.14
C GLY A 215 -2.21 -9.34 -8.87
N VAL A 216 -1.85 -9.40 -7.58
CA VAL A 216 -0.53 -9.88 -7.09
C VAL A 216 -0.61 -11.23 -6.37
N ARG A 217 -1.81 -11.79 -6.21
CA ARG A 217 -2.06 -13.07 -5.53
C ARG A 217 -3.22 -13.82 -6.17
N TYR A 218 -3.13 -15.14 -6.20
CA TYR A 218 -4.28 -15.97 -6.53
C TYR A 218 -5.38 -15.82 -5.46
N SER A 219 -6.63 -15.83 -5.91
CA SER A 219 -7.80 -15.90 -5.04
C SER A 219 -8.77 -16.89 -5.68
N ASP A 220 -9.30 -17.84 -4.89
CA ASP A 220 -10.16 -18.91 -5.41
C ASP A 220 -9.48 -19.75 -6.53
N GLY A 221 -8.14 -19.78 -6.57
CA GLY A 221 -7.34 -20.45 -7.61
C GLY A 221 -7.20 -19.69 -8.93
N LEU A 222 -7.69 -18.45 -9.01
CA LEU A 222 -7.66 -17.59 -10.19
C LEU A 222 -6.96 -16.25 -9.90
N LEU A 223 -6.42 -15.62 -10.93
CA LEU A 223 -5.74 -14.32 -10.86
C LEU A 223 -6.32 -13.39 -11.93
N ASN A 224 -6.85 -12.22 -11.54
CA ASN A 224 -7.38 -11.25 -12.49
C ASN A 224 -6.25 -10.59 -13.30
N CYS A 225 -6.44 -10.55 -14.60
CA CYS A 225 -5.48 -10.11 -15.61
C CYS A 225 -6.20 -9.31 -16.72
N ARG A 226 -5.43 -8.70 -17.62
CA ARG A 226 -5.90 -8.07 -18.84
C ARG A 226 -5.16 -8.64 -20.04
N GLU A 227 -5.89 -9.24 -20.98
CA GLU A 227 -5.33 -9.72 -22.25
C GLU A 227 -4.72 -8.55 -23.03
N LEU A 228 -3.52 -8.71 -23.57
CA LEU A 228 -2.78 -7.62 -24.23
C LEU A 228 -3.36 -7.28 -25.61
N ASP A 229 -3.76 -8.29 -26.39
CA ASP A 229 -4.21 -8.11 -27.78
C ASP A 229 -5.58 -7.42 -27.88
N SER A 230 -6.50 -7.77 -26.98
CA SER A 230 -7.89 -7.30 -26.98
C SER A 230 -8.19 -6.25 -25.91
N GLY A 231 -7.33 -6.13 -24.89
CA GLY A 231 -7.61 -5.33 -23.69
C GLY A 231 -8.68 -5.93 -22.75
N ARG A 232 -9.21 -7.13 -23.03
CA ARG A 232 -10.31 -7.75 -22.27
C ARG A 232 -9.88 -8.21 -20.88
N CYS A 233 -10.84 -8.22 -19.95
CA CYS A 233 -10.63 -8.82 -18.63
C CYS A 233 -10.59 -10.36 -18.74
N VAL A 234 -9.55 -10.96 -18.17
CA VAL A 234 -9.32 -12.41 -18.20
C VAL A 234 -8.83 -12.89 -16.83
N TYR A 235 -9.14 -14.12 -16.45
CA TYR A 235 -8.55 -14.76 -15.27
C TYR A 235 -7.60 -15.88 -15.65
N MET A 236 -6.41 -15.88 -15.05
CA MET A 236 -5.36 -16.87 -15.22
C MET A 236 -5.43 -17.93 -14.11
N ASP A 237 -5.19 -19.20 -14.43
CA ASP A 237 -5.08 -20.30 -13.46
C ASP A 237 -3.68 -20.40 -12.81
N ARG A 238 -3.56 -21.26 -11.79
CA ARG A 238 -2.26 -21.58 -11.13
C ARG A 238 -1.24 -22.31 -12.03
N LYS A 239 -1.55 -22.56 -13.29
CA LYS A 239 -0.61 -23.11 -14.30
C LYS A 239 -0.18 -22.04 -15.31
N GLY A 240 -0.53 -20.78 -15.08
CA GLY A 240 -0.15 -19.64 -15.93
C GLY A 240 -1.00 -19.50 -17.19
N ARG A 241 -2.14 -20.21 -17.27
CA ARG A 241 -2.99 -20.26 -18.47
C ARG A 241 -4.23 -19.40 -18.29
N ASP A 242 -4.59 -18.66 -19.32
CA ASP A 242 -5.86 -17.94 -19.39
C ASP A 242 -7.03 -18.95 -19.31
N ALA A 243 -7.88 -18.81 -18.31
CA ALA A 243 -8.87 -19.81 -17.89
C ALA A 243 -10.33 -19.33 -17.96
N LEU A 244 -10.56 -18.01 -17.91
CA LEU A 244 -11.89 -17.40 -18.07
C LEU A 244 -11.76 -16.02 -18.73
N PHE A 245 -12.32 -15.87 -19.93
CA PHE A 245 -12.42 -14.60 -20.64
C PHE A 245 -13.80 -13.98 -20.36
N LEU A 246 -13.83 -12.69 -20.01
CA LEU A 246 -15.09 -11.98 -19.73
C LEU A 246 -15.67 -11.33 -21.00
N SER A 247 -16.96 -10.99 -20.95
CA SER A 247 -17.63 -10.18 -21.97
C SER A 247 -16.95 -8.81 -22.12
N ASP A 248 -16.93 -8.28 -23.35
CA ASP A 248 -16.34 -6.98 -23.68
C ASP A 248 -17.05 -5.81 -22.98
N THR A 249 -18.28 -6.04 -22.50
CA THR A 249 -19.03 -5.13 -21.62
C THR A 249 -18.41 -4.98 -20.22
N ILE A 250 -17.42 -5.80 -19.86
CA ILE A 250 -16.72 -5.77 -18.57
C ILE A 250 -15.37 -5.06 -18.71
N VAL A 251 -15.35 -3.81 -18.26
CA VAL A 251 -14.16 -2.94 -18.33
C VAL A 251 -13.15 -3.24 -17.22
N GLU A 252 -13.58 -3.80 -16.09
CA GLU A 252 -12.72 -4.15 -14.95
C GLU A 252 -13.21 -5.42 -14.21
N SER A 253 -12.29 -6.16 -13.59
CA SER A 253 -12.59 -7.39 -12.86
C SER A 253 -11.79 -7.49 -11.56
N PHE A 254 -12.46 -7.90 -10.48
CA PHE A 254 -11.89 -8.02 -9.13
C PHE A 254 -11.63 -9.49 -8.76
N PRO A 255 -10.77 -9.79 -7.77
CA PRO A 255 -10.45 -11.18 -7.42
C PRO A 255 -11.69 -12.01 -7.03
N PHE A 256 -11.73 -13.27 -7.48
CA PHE A 256 -12.76 -14.23 -7.07
C PHE A 256 -12.69 -14.50 -5.56
N ARG A 257 -13.86 -14.62 -4.92
CA ARG A 257 -14.02 -15.06 -3.53
C ARG A 257 -15.22 -16.01 -3.46
N ASN A 258 -15.03 -17.23 -2.98
CA ASN A 258 -16.09 -18.22 -2.78
C ASN A 258 -16.95 -18.44 -4.05
N GLY A 259 -16.29 -18.59 -5.20
CA GLY A 259 -16.91 -18.85 -6.49
C GLY A 259 -17.55 -17.66 -7.21
N ARG A 260 -17.50 -16.45 -6.63
CA ARG A 260 -18.07 -15.23 -7.22
C ARG A 260 -17.02 -14.11 -7.34
N ALA A 261 -17.18 -13.22 -8.31
CA ALA A 261 -16.33 -12.04 -8.45
C ALA A 261 -17.17 -10.79 -8.74
N VAL A 262 -16.75 -9.65 -8.20
CA VAL A 262 -17.30 -8.35 -8.62
C VAL A 262 -16.67 -7.97 -9.96
N VAL A 263 -17.45 -7.33 -10.82
CA VAL A 263 -17.02 -6.80 -12.13
C VAL A 263 -17.58 -5.40 -12.36
N GLN A 264 -16.86 -4.58 -13.11
CA GLN A 264 -17.28 -3.24 -13.53
C GLN A 264 -17.69 -3.26 -15.01
N SER A 265 -18.81 -2.62 -15.32
CA SER A 265 -19.22 -2.22 -16.67
C SER A 265 -19.34 -0.70 -16.75
N GLU A 266 -19.65 -0.16 -17.94
CA GLU A 266 -19.99 1.27 -18.09
C GLU A 266 -21.23 1.69 -17.27
N GLN A 267 -22.14 0.77 -16.96
CA GLN A 267 -23.38 1.05 -16.22
C GLN A 267 -23.23 0.99 -14.69
N GLY A 268 -22.14 0.39 -14.19
CA GLY A 268 -21.95 0.09 -12.77
C GLY A 268 -21.29 -1.26 -12.51
N ARG A 269 -21.27 -1.63 -11.23
CA ARG A 269 -20.75 -2.90 -10.70
C ARG A 269 -21.83 -3.98 -10.65
N GLY A 270 -21.42 -5.20 -10.94
CA GLY A 270 -22.23 -6.43 -10.90
C GLY A 270 -21.42 -7.60 -10.35
N VAL A 271 -22.02 -8.79 -10.32
CA VAL A 271 -21.39 -10.03 -9.81
C VAL A 271 -21.47 -11.12 -10.88
N ILE A 272 -20.37 -11.84 -11.06
CA ILE A 272 -20.29 -13.03 -11.93
C ILE A 272 -19.97 -14.31 -11.14
N ASP A 273 -20.34 -15.45 -11.68
CA ASP A 273 -19.92 -16.78 -11.22
C ASP A 273 -18.58 -17.22 -11.84
N ARG A 274 -18.11 -18.43 -11.46
CA ARG A 274 -16.88 -19.04 -12.00
C ARG A 274 -16.90 -19.36 -13.50
N GLN A 275 -18.06 -19.28 -14.15
CA GLN A 275 -18.23 -19.44 -15.60
C GLN A 275 -18.34 -18.08 -16.31
N GLY A 276 -18.21 -16.95 -15.58
CA GLY A 276 -18.34 -15.60 -16.12
C GLY A 276 -19.79 -15.18 -16.37
N ARG A 277 -20.77 -15.96 -15.94
CA ARG A 277 -22.20 -15.63 -16.09
C ARG A 277 -22.60 -14.60 -15.03
N SER A 278 -23.39 -13.62 -15.42
CA SER A 278 -23.92 -12.61 -14.50
C SER A 278 -24.85 -13.26 -13.47
N VAL A 279 -24.53 -13.10 -12.20
CA VAL A 279 -25.38 -13.41 -11.04
C VAL A 279 -26.17 -12.16 -10.66
N VAL A 280 -25.48 -11.00 -10.59
CA VAL A 280 -26.08 -9.70 -10.29
C VAL A 280 -25.74 -8.73 -11.41
N ALA A 281 -26.76 -8.10 -11.99
CA ALA A 281 -26.62 -7.15 -13.08
C ALA A 281 -25.76 -5.93 -12.69
N SER A 282 -25.02 -5.39 -13.65
CA SER A 282 -24.02 -4.35 -13.44
C SER A 282 -24.58 -2.93 -13.28
N VAL A 283 -25.46 -2.74 -12.29
CA VAL A 283 -26.25 -1.51 -12.06
C VAL A 283 -26.02 -0.87 -10.67
N TYR A 284 -25.06 -1.39 -9.92
CA TYR A 284 -24.74 -0.94 -8.55
C TYR A 284 -23.54 0.00 -8.55
N THR A 285 -23.49 0.92 -7.59
CA THR A 285 -22.34 1.83 -7.43
C THR A 285 -21.19 1.16 -6.69
N ASP A 286 -21.48 0.22 -5.78
CA ASP A 286 -20.47 -0.60 -5.11
C ASP A 286 -21.05 -1.93 -4.61
N ILE A 287 -20.21 -2.96 -4.45
CA ILE A 287 -20.60 -4.30 -4.00
C ILE A 287 -19.51 -4.87 -3.09
N TYR A 288 -19.92 -5.40 -1.92
CA TYR A 288 -19.07 -6.27 -1.09
C TYR A 288 -19.65 -7.68 -1.06
N LEU A 289 -18.78 -8.70 -1.22
CA LEU A 289 -19.16 -10.11 -1.12
C LEU A 289 -18.80 -10.66 0.27
N SER A 290 -19.68 -11.49 0.84
CA SER A 290 -19.48 -12.24 2.09
C SER A 290 -19.60 -13.73 1.83
N GLY A 291 -18.75 -14.52 2.48
CA GLY A 291 -18.87 -15.98 2.54
C GLY A 291 -19.29 -16.63 1.21
N LYS A 292 -20.14 -17.64 1.31
CA LYS A 292 -20.78 -18.26 0.13
C LYS A 292 -22.08 -17.55 -0.26
N ASP A 293 -22.81 -17.01 0.72
CA ASP A 293 -24.27 -16.85 0.57
C ASP A 293 -24.82 -15.42 0.77
N ARG A 294 -23.98 -14.40 1.02
CA ARG A 294 -24.45 -13.02 1.21
C ARG A 294 -23.61 -11.97 0.48
N MET A 295 -24.17 -10.78 0.30
CA MET A 295 -23.49 -9.60 -0.22
C MET A 295 -24.12 -8.31 0.30
N ALA A 296 -23.38 -7.20 0.21
CA ALA A 296 -23.90 -5.86 0.42
C ALA A 296 -23.85 -5.10 -0.91
N LEU A 297 -24.99 -4.53 -1.30
CA LEU A 297 -25.22 -3.87 -2.57
C LEU A 297 -25.47 -2.37 -2.36
N CYS A 298 -24.66 -1.52 -2.97
CA CYS A 298 -24.83 -0.07 -2.94
C CYS A 298 -25.48 0.42 -4.23
N ARG A 299 -26.58 1.17 -4.13
CA ARG A 299 -27.21 1.85 -5.27
C ARG A 299 -27.61 3.25 -4.86
N ALA A 300 -27.21 4.25 -5.64
CA ALA A 300 -27.48 5.67 -5.37
C ALA A 300 -27.07 6.12 -3.93
N GLY A 301 -25.92 5.63 -3.44
CA GLY A 301 -25.42 5.98 -2.11
C GLY A 301 -26.16 5.34 -0.93
N GLN A 302 -27.01 4.33 -1.18
CA GLN A 302 -27.68 3.55 -0.14
C GLN A 302 -27.31 2.08 -0.25
N TRP A 303 -26.91 1.49 0.87
CA TRP A 303 -26.54 0.09 0.98
C TRP A 303 -27.71 -0.78 1.43
N GLN A 304 -27.79 -2.00 0.88
CA GLN A 304 -28.74 -3.04 1.27
C GLN A 304 -28.03 -4.40 1.35
N LEU A 305 -28.42 -5.24 2.31
CA LEU A 305 -27.98 -6.63 2.38
C LEU A 305 -28.82 -7.53 1.48
N ALA A 306 -28.15 -8.45 0.78
CA ALA A 306 -28.74 -9.40 -0.15
C ALA A 306 -28.14 -10.81 -0.01
N ASP A 307 -28.87 -11.80 -0.51
CA ASP A 307 -28.48 -13.22 -0.55
C ASP A 307 -27.40 -13.52 -1.62
N ALA A 308 -27.25 -14.79 -2.01
CA ALA A 308 -26.21 -15.21 -2.94
C ALA A 308 -26.47 -14.73 -4.38
N GLU A 309 -27.76 -14.65 -4.74
CA GLU A 309 -28.34 -14.26 -6.02
C GLU A 309 -28.60 -12.73 -6.14
N GLY A 310 -28.47 -11.99 -5.04
CA GLY A 310 -28.67 -10.54 -4.99
C GLY A 310 -30.09 -10.11 -4.61
N ASN A 311 -30.94 -11.01 -4.12
CA ASN A 311 -32.25 -10.67 -3.59
C ASN A 311 -32.12 -10.00 -2.21
N PRO A 312 -32.85 -8.91 -1.94
CA PRO A 312 -33.03 -8.31 -0.62
C PRO A 312 -33.25 -9.30 0.53
N LEU A 313 -32.35 -9.34 1.51
CA LEU A 313 -32.58 -10.05 2.78
C LEU A 313 -33.56 -9.30 3.69
N SER A 314 -33.60 -7.97 3.59
CA SER A 314 -34.52 -7.13 4.35
C SER A 314 -34.80 -5.79 3.64
N PRO A 315 -35.87 -5.06 4.02
CA PRO A 315 -36.12 -3.71 3.52
C PRO A 315 -35.19 -2.65 4.13
N ALA A 316 -34.27 -3.00 5.03
CA ALA A 316 -33.36 -2.04 5.65
C ALA A 316 -32.45 -1.36 4.61
N ARG A 317 -32.04 -0.13 4.92
CA ARG A 317 -31.05 0.64 4.17
C ARG A 317 -30.06 1.27 5.14
N TYR A 318 -28.83 1.41 4.67
CA TYR A 318 -27.69 1.92 5.43
C TYR A 318 -26.93 2.96 4.61
N GLU A 319 -26.39 3.97 5.29
CA GLU A 319 -25.56 5.04 4.71
C GLU A 319 -24.17 4.53 4.33
N ALA A 320 -23.66 3.57 5.09
CA ALA A 320 -22.41 2.89 4.84
C ALA A 320 -22.45 1.47 5.41
N VAL A 321 -21.60 0.62 4.86
CA VAL A 321 -21.26 -0.70 5.40
C VAL A 321 -19.75 -0.90 5.32
N SER A 322 -19.19 -1.66 6.26
CA SER A 322 -17.84 -2.18 6.14
C SER A 322 -17.79 -3.33 5.11
N PRO A 323 -16.59 -3.69 4.62
CA PRO A 323 -16.34 -5.05 4.17
C PRO A 323 -16.73 -6.06 5.26
N PHE A 324 -17.14 -7.25 4.85
CA PHE A 324 -17.48 -8.33 5.79
C PHE A 324 -16.23 -8.83 6.52
N LEU A 325 -16.39 -9.13 7.80
CA LEU A 325 -15.38 -9.73 8.67
C LEU A 325 -15.24 -11.24 8.36
N PRO A 326 -14.16 -11.93 8.76
CA PRO A 326 -14.01 -13.38 8.54
C PRO A 326 -15.11 -14.25 9.16
N SER A 327 -15.82 -13.74 10.17
CA SER A 327 -17.01 -14.34 10.80
C SER A 327 -18.32 -14.04 10.05
N ASP A 328 -18.24 -13.50 8.83
CA ASP A 328 -19.37 -13.01 8.02
C ASP A 328 -20.19 -11.87 8.69
N ALA A 329 -19.81 -11.39 9.87
CA ALA A 329 -20.35 -10.16 10.46
C ALA A 329 -19.94 -8.91 9.65
N LEU A 330 -20.65 -7.80 9.82
CA LEU A 330 -20.28 -6.50 9.23
C LEU A 330 -20.70 -5.33 10.13
N VAL A 331 -20.05 -4.19 9.95
CA VAL A 331 -20.47 -2.93 10.57
C VAL A 331 -21.31 -2.13 9.59
N VAL A 332 -22.44 -1.60 10.05
CA VAL A 332 -23.36 -0.76 9.27
C VAL A 332 -23.52 0.62 9.92
N ARG A 333 -23.80 1.65 9.13
CA ARG A 333 -24.13 3.00 9.63
C ARG A 333 -25.51 3.46 9.17
N LYS A 334 -26.30 4.05 10.09
CA LYS A 334 -27.64 4.58 9.82
C LYS A 334 -27.97 5.69 10.82
N ALA A 335 -28.50 6.81 10.33
CA ALA A 335 -28.72 8.03 11.11
C ALA A 335 -27.45 8.46 11.89
N GLY A 336 -26.29 8.41 11.23
CA GLY A 336 -24.98 8.73 11.83
C GLY A 336 -24.41 7.67 12.78
N ARG A 337 -25.24 6.86 13.45
CA ARG A 337 -24.81 5.83 14.41
C ARG A 337 -24.42 4.51 13.73
N MET A 338 -23.56 3.74 14.37
CA MET A 338 -22.97 2.49 13.85
C MET A 338 -23.47 1.27 14.63
N ALA A 339 -23.60 0.12 13.98
CA ALA A 339 -23.95 -1.14 14.62
C ALA A 339 -23.20 -2.31 13.98
N LEU A 340 -22.86 -3.32 14.78
CA LEU A 340 -22.37 -4.60 14.28
C LEU A 340 -23.57 -5.52 13.99
N LEU A 341 -23.68 -6.02 12.76
CA LEU A 341 -24.61 -7.07 12.35
C LEU A 341 -23.85 -8.40 12.25
N ASN A 342 -24.37 -9.45 12.89
CA ASN A 342 -23.77 -10.77 12.88
C ASN A 342 -24.05 -11.55 11.57
N ALA A 343 -23.62 -12.83 11.52
CA ALA A 343 -23.84 -13.72 10.38
C ALA A 343 -25.33 -13.93 10.03
N ASP A 344 -26.24 -13.81 11.00
CA ASP A 344 -27.69 -13.92 10.81
C ASP A 344 -28.36 -12.59 10.41
N GLY A 345 -27.60 -11.48 10.42
CA GLY A 345 -28.12 -10.13 10.17
C GLY A 345 -28.77 -9.45 11.38
N HIS A 346 -28.66 -10.04 12.58
CA HIS A 346 -29.11 -9.44 13.82
C HIS A 346 -28.06 -8.48 14.39
N THR A 347 -28.50 -7.43 15.08
CA THR A 347 -27.61 -6.50 15.80
C THR A 347 -26.97 -7.18 17.01
N ALA A 348 -25.70 -6.88 17.26
CA ALA A 348 -25.00 -7.19 18.50
C ALA A 348 -25.73 -6.67 19.75
N ALA A 349 -25.39 -7.19 20.94
CA ALA A 349 -26.08 -6.89 22.19
C ALA A 349 -26.10 -5.40 22.57
N VAL A 350 -25.08 -4.64 22.16
CA VAL A 350 -24.95 -3.19 22.41
C VAL A 350 -25.84 -2.35 21.48
N GLY A 351 -26.38 -2.94 20.40
CA GLY A 351 -27.25 -2.24 19.46
C GLY A 351 -26.52 -1.22 18.59
N TRP A 352 -26.91 0.05 18.69
CA TRP A 352 -26.34 1.16 17.92
C TRP A 352 -25.50 2.07 18.83
N VAL A 353 -24.28 2.37 18.39
CA VAL A 353 -23.24 3.12 19.10
C VAL A 353 -22.65 4.22 18.22
N ASP A 354 -21.80 5.09 18.77
CA ASP A 354 -21.24 6.23 18.03
C ASP A 354 -20.15 5.81 17.06
N SER A 355 -19.31 4.84 17.45
CA SER A 355 -18.19 4.38 16.62
C SER A 355 -17.89 2.90 16.82
N ILE A 356 -17.56 2.22 15.73
CA ILE A 356 -16.94 0.89 15.72
C ILE A 356 -15.76 0.95 14.74
N ALA A 357 -14.54 0.75 15.24
CA ALA A 357 -13.32 0.87 14.43
C ALA A 357 -13.10 -0.41 13.61
N CYS A 358 -13.14 -0.29 12.28
CA CYS A 358 -12.76 -1.35 11.35
C CYS A 358 -11.42 -1.01 10.71
N ASP A 359 -10.34 -1.70 11.09
CA ASP A 359 -9.02 -1.52 10.48
C ASP A 359 -8.87 -2.37 9.19
N PRO A 360 -8.65 -1.77 8.01
CA PRO A 360 -8.38 -2.50 6.77
C PRO A 360 -7.15 -3.42 6.84
N VAL A 361 -6.18 -3.12 7.72
CA VAL A 361 -5.00 -3.94 7.96
C VAL A 361 -5.39 -5.23 8.67
N ALA A 362 -6.18 -5.15 9.76
CA ALA A 362 -6.69 -6.33 10.48
C ALA A 362 -7.51 -7.26 9.57
N LEU A 363 -8.17 -6.69 8.56
CA LEU A 363 -8.92 -7.41 7.52
C LEU A 363 -8.08 -7.91 6.34
N ARG A 364 -6.74 -7.75 6.38
CA ARG A 364 -5.79 -8.03 5.29
C ARG A 364 -6.21 -7.45 3.92
N LEU A 365 -6.93 -6.33 3.93
CA LEU A 365 -7.29 -5.60 2.70
C LEU A 365 -6.08 -4.84 2.14
N ILE A 366 -5.17 -4.44 3.04
CA ILE A 366 -3.85 -3.87 2.77
C ILE A 366 -2.81 -4.58 3.66
N PRO A 367 -1.53 -4.65 3.24
CA PRO A 367 -0.46 -5.22 4.07
C PRO A 367 -0.16 -4.33 5.29
N GLN A 368 0.29 -4.95 6.38
CA GLN A 368 0.88 -4.22 7.51
C GLN A 368 2.38 -4.09 7.29
N VAL A 369 2.89 -2.87 7.19
CA VAL A 369 4.28 -2.58 6.79
C VAL A 369 5.02 -1.86 7.92
N PHE A 370 6.25 -2.30 8.19
CA PHE A 370 7.15 -1.75 9.20
C PHE A 370 8.41 -1.24 8.50
N VAL A 371 8.70 0.05 8.60
CA VAL A 371 9.91 0.70 8.05
C VAL A 371 10.77 1.24 9.19
N ARG A 372 12.08 0.97 9.19
CA ARG A 372 13.03 1.47 10.20
C ARG A 372 13.61 2.82 9.78
N SER A 373 13.55 3.80 10.68
CA SER A 373 14.17 5.11 10.49
C SER A 373 15.69 5.04 10.61
N GLU A 374 16.42 5.90 9.90
CA GLU A 374 17.86 6.08 10.13
C GLU A 374 18.10 7.09 11.27
N LYS A 375 19.09 6.83 12.13
CA LYS A 375 19.54 7.83 13.10
C LYS A 375 20.21 8.99 12.36
N ALA A 376 19.68 10.20 12.53
CA ALA A 376 20.41 11.40 12.19
C ALA A 376 21.70 11.48 13.02
N THR A 377 22.86 11.24 12.42
CA THR A 377 24.15 11.42 13.06
C THR A 377 24.41 12.92 13.25
N SER A 378 24.11 13.43 14.44
CA SER A 378 24.32 14.82 14.82
C SER A 378 25.81 15.19 14.75
N HIS A 379 26.23 15.76 13.63
CA HIS A 379 27.46 16.54 13.59
C HIS A 379 27.14 17.90 14.19
N ALA A 380 27.71 18.15 15.37
CA ALA A 380 27.49 19.37 16.13
C ALA A 380 27.99 20.60 15.37
N ALA A 381 27.34 21.73 15.62
CA ALA A 381 27.80 23.04 15.18
C ALA A 381 29.12 23.45 15.88
N ASP A 382 29.69 24.55 15.39
CA ASP A 382 30.86 25.27 15.89
C ASP A 382 32.25 24.62 15.70
N LYS A 383 32.94 25.04 14.63
CA LYS A 383 33.97 26.08 14.78
C LYS A 383 34.41 26.74 13.47
N VAL A 384 34.60 28.06 13.55
CA VAL A 384 35.19 28.92 12.51
C VAL A 384 36.72 28.74 12.46
N MET A 385 37.31 28.98 11.28
CA MET A 385 38.74 28.96 10.99
C MET A 385 39.60 29.87 11.89
N GLU A 386 40.83 29.44 12.23
CA GLU A 386 42.06 30.13 11.79
C GLU A 386 43.33 29.25 11.91
N LYS A 387 44.47 29.76 11.40
CA LYS A 387 45.76 29.07 11.12
C LYS A 387 46.62 28.82 12.39
N ASP A 388 47.68 27.98 12.46
CA ASP A 388 48.91 28.01 11.64
C ASP A 388 49.93 26.86 11.93
N SER A 389 50.81 26.61 10.95
CA SER A 389 52.19 26.03 10.99
C SER A 389 52.64 24.84 11.91
N VAL A 390 52.76 23.65 11.31
CA VAL A 390 53.93 22.70 11.24
C VAL A 390 55.01 22.65 12.36
N LYS A 391 55.26 21.44 12.91
CA LYS A 391 56.63 20.80 12.98
C LYS A 391 56.64 19.29 13.33
N LYS A 392 57.69 18.61 12.82
CA LYS A 392 58.13 17.19 12.91
C LYS A 392 58.32 16.64 14.35
N ALA A 393 58.57 15.35 14.62
CA ALA A 393 58.29 14.02 14.00
C ALA A 393 59.09 12.97 14.82
N ASP A 394 58.63 11.72 14.94
CA ASP A 394 59.48 10.51 15.08
C ASP A 394 58.63 9.22 14.91
N GLU A 395 59.25 8.18 14.36
CA GLU A 395 58.69 6.89 13.87
C GLU A 395 59.18 5.71 14.79
N PRO A 396 58.93 4.38 14.56
CA PRO A 396 58.44 3.69 13.33
C PRO A 396 57.47 2.46 13.49
N LEU A 397 56.93 1.98 12.33
CA LEU A 397 56.47 0.58 12.00
C LEU A 397 55.28 -0.06 12.76
N LYS A 398 54.44 -0.95 12.19
CA LYS A 398 53.87 -1.22 10.83
C LYS A 398 52.79 -2.33 11.02
N PRO A 399 51.73 -2.44 10.19
CA PRO A 399 51.89 -3.21 8.96
C PRO A 399 51.19 -2.64 7.71
N GLU A 400 51.74 -3.04 6.57
CA GLU A 400 51.20 -2.96 5.21
C GLU A 400 49.89 -3.79 5.07
N ARG A 401 48.93 -3.51 4.18
CA ARG A 401 48.90 -2.71 2.93
C ARG A 401 47.52 -2.06 2.79
N GLU A 402 47.46 -0.74 2.66
CA GLU A 402 46.31 -0.08 2.01
C GLU A 402 46.62 0.11 0.52
N VAL A 403 45.68 -0.30 -0.33
CA VAL A 403 45.62 0.06 -1.75
C VAL A 403 44.34 0.90 -1.88
N PRO A 404 44.39 2.09 -2.50
CA PRO A 404 43.49 3.18 -2.12
C PRO A 404 42.02 2.88 -2.38
N VAL A 405 41.19 3.32 -1.44
CA VAL A 405 39.74 3.50 -1.62
C VAL A 405 39.53 4.45 -2.79
N ARG A 406 39.34 3.89 -3.98
CA ARG A 406 38.73 4.63 -5.09
C ARG A 406 37.23 4.59 -4.85
N VAL A 407 36.73 5.63 -4.18
CA VAL A 407 35.29 5.91 -4.11
C VAL A 407 34.76 5.86 -5.54
N THR A 408 33.99 4.83 -5.84
CA THR A 408 33.28 4.69 -7.11
C THR A 408 31.82 4.58 -6.75
N HIS A 409 31.17 5.75 -6.73
CA HIS A 409 29.71 5.83 -6.71
C HIS A 409 29.17 4.93 -7.83
N ARG A 410 28.38 3.94 -7.45
CA ARG A 410 27.54 3.16 -8.35
C ARG A 410 26.22 2.83 -7.67
N THR A 411 25.07 3.23 -8.18
CA THR A 411 24.67 4.55 -8.73
C THR A 411 23.14 4.59 -8.65
N ALA A 412 22.54 5.77 -8.59
CA ALA A 412 21.12 5.92 -8.98
C ALA A 412 20.88 5.25 -10.36
N PRO A 413 19.64 4.76 -10.66
CA PRO A 413 19.35 3.94 -11.84
C PRO A 413 20.06 4.49 -13.09
N ASP A 414 20.82 3.64 -13.78
CA ASP A 414 21.71 4.08 -14.85
C ASP A 414 20.87 4.59 -16.02
N TRP A 415 20.67 5.91 -16.09
CA TRP A 415 19.77 6.55 -17.04
C TRP A 415 20.17 6.32 -18.52
N ARG A 416 21.30 5.64 -18.75
CA ARG A 416 21.81 5.15 -20.04
C ARG A 416 20.96 4.02 -20.63
N THR A 417 20.20 3.30 -19.81
CA THR A 417 19.43 2.10 -20.23
C THR A 417 17.91 2.29 -20.22
N VAL A 418 17.42 3.52 -20.01
CA VAL A 418 15.98 3.82 -20.05
C VAL A 418 15.41 3.45 -21.44
N GLY A 419 14.29 2.72 -21.48
CA GLY A 419 13.61 2.38 -22.73
C GLY A 419 12.94 3.60 -23.38
N LYS A 420 12.89 3.63 -24.73
CA LYS A 420 12.32 4.75 -25.51
C LYS A 420 10.88 5.13 -25.14
N ASP A 421 10.12 4.15 -24.66
CA ASP A 421 8.70 4.28 -24.33
C ASP A 421 8.45 4.79 -22.90
N ASN A 422 9.52 4.98 -22.11
CA ASN A 422 9.43 5.57 -20.78
C ASN A 422 9.20 7.09 -20.87
N PRO A 423 8.27 7.68 -20.10
CA PRO A 423 7.90 9.10 -20.21
C PRO A 423 9.04 10.07 -19.87
N PHE A 424 10.07 9.61 -19.19
CA PHE A 424 11.26 10.38 -18.83
C PHE A 424 12.44 10.22 -19.81
N TYR A 425 12.36 9.29 -20.78
CA TYR A 425 13.46 8.92 -21.68
C TYR A 425 14.13 10.13 -22.35
N ALA A 426 13.34 11.08 -22.84
CA ALA A 426 13.85 12.24 -23.56
C ALA A 426 14.69 13.20 -22.68
N GLU A 427 14.43 13.28 -21.37
CA GLU A 427 15.29 14.02 -20.42
C GLU A 427 16.43 13.13 -19.89
N ALA A 428 16.19 11.85 -19.62
CA ALA A 428 17.22 10.90 -19.25
C ALA A 428 18.38 10.91 -20.26
N VAL A 429 18.09 10.84 -21.57
CA VAL A 429 19.10 10.93 -22.66
C VAL A 429 19.89 12.25 -22.64
N LYS A 430 19.31 13.36 -22.17
CA LYS A 430 20.06 14.64 -22.03
C LYS A 430 21.06 14.57 -20.88
N VAL A 431 20.63 14.05 -19.73
CA VAL A 431 21.51 13.76 -18.57
C VAL A 431 22.62 12.78 -18.96
N VAL A 432 22.30 11.76 -19.77
CA VAL A 432 23.26 10.78 -20.32
C VAL A 432 24.32 11.41 -21.21
N SER A 433 23.93 12.38 -22.03
CA SER A 433 24.73 12.84 -23.18
C SER A 433 26.07 13.47 -22.83
N GLY A 434 26.33 13.78 -21.56
CA GLY A 434 27.55 14.46 -21.10
C GLY A 434 27.66 15.92 -21.56
N ARG A 435 26.55 16.51 -22.05
CA ARG A 435 26.49 17.88 -22.58
C ARG A 435 25.97 18.91 -21.56
N LEU A 436 25.87 18.52 -20.30
CA LEU A 436 25.40 19.34 -19.18
C LEU A 436 26.54 19.50 -18.17
N GLU A 437 26.51 20.60 -17.40
CA GLU A 437 27.38 20.81 -16.25
C GLU A 437 27.15 19.69 -15.21
N GLU A 438 28.19 19.29 -14.48
CA GLU A 438 28.16 18.10 -13.60
C GLU A 438 27.05 18.18 -12.55
N ASP A 439 26.92 19.34 -11.89
CA ASP A 439 25.85 19.65 -10.93
C ASP A 439 24.44 19.68 -11.58
N ASP A 440 24.32 20.10 -12.83
CA ASP A 440 23.04 20.13 -13.56
C ASP A 440 22.58 18.71 -13.92
N ALA A 441 23.52 17.86 -14.33
CA ALA A 441 23.27 16.45 -14.60
C ALA A 441 22.89 15.68 -13.32
N GLU A 442 23.56 15.94 -12.20
CA GLU A 442 23.20 15.34 -10.91
C GLU A 442 21.84 15.83 -10.43
N ARG A 443 21.57 17.14 -10.40
CA ARG A 443 20.27 17.68 -9.96
C ARG A 443 19.13 17.16 -10.82
N ARG A 444 19.28 17.07 -12.15
CA ARG A 444 18.29 16.42 -13.04
C ARG A 444 18.08 14.93 -12.74
N ARG A 445 19.14 14.18 -12.44
CA ARG A 445 19.03 12.77 -12.02
C ARG A 445 18.22 12.63 -10.73
N ILE A 446 18.42 13.54 -9.78
CA ILE A 446 17.66 13.56 -8.53
C ILE A 446 16.19 13.89 -8.81
N ILE A 447 15.90 14.93 -9.61
CA ILE A 447 14.53 15.27 -10.05
C ILE A 447 13.81 14.06 -10.67
N LEU A 448 14.47 13.32 -11.56
CA LEU A 448 13.89 12.15 -12.22
C LEU A 448 13.42 11.09 -11.21
N ASN A 449 14.27 10.75 -10.23
CA ASN A 449 13.91 9.80 -9.18
C ASN A 449 12.75 10.32 -8.31
N TYR A 450 12.81 11.58 -7.88
CA TYR A 450 11.79 12.16 -7.01
C TYR A 450 10.42 12.34 -7.70
N VAL A 451 10.38 12.58 -9.01
CA VAL A 451 9.10 12.65 -9.74
C VAL A 451 8.48 11.25 -9.90
N GLU A 452 9.26 10.19 -10.06
CA GLU A 452 8.72 8.83 -10.05
C GLU A 452 8.24 8.40 -8.65
N HIS A 453 8.92 8.85 -7.60
CA HIS A 453 8.42 8.70 -6.22
C HIS A 453 7.15 9.54 -5.98
N LEU A 454 7.05 10.76 -6.51
CA LEU A 454 5.82 11.57 -6.50
C LEU A 454 4.67 10.82 -7.19
N ARG A 455 4.91 10.21 -8.36
CA ARG A 455 3.91 9.39 -9.05
C ARG A 455 3.44 8.23 -8.16
N THR A 456 4.41 7.50 -7.61
CA THR A 456 4.20 6.34 -6.74
C THR A 456 3.38 6.73 -5.52
N ALA A 457 3.74 7.80 -4.82
CA ALA A 457 3.08 8.28 -3.61
C ALA A 457 1.59 8.60 -3.78
N TYR A 458 1.13 9.00 -4.98
CA TYR A 458 -0.32 9.15 -5.23
C TYR A 458 -1.00 7.81 -5.45
N THR A 459 -0.35 6.86 -6.11
CA THR A 459 -0.88 5.50 -6.35
C THR A 459 -0.89 4.63 -5.09
N THR A 460 0.12 4.78 -4.22
CA THR A 460 0.25 4.09 -2.92
C THR A 460 -0.39 4.86 -1.76
N LYS A 461 -0.75 6.14 -1.99
CA LYS A 461 -1.34 7.08 -1.02
C LYS A 461 -0.42 7.45 0.13
N ASP A 462 0.89 7.41 -0.11
CA ASP A 462 1.92 7.87 0.82
C ASP A 462 1.90 9.40 0.91
N VAL A 463 1.09 9.90 1.85
CA VAL A 463 0.99 11.34 2.11
C VAL A 463 2.14 11.87 2.95
N ASP A 464 2.85 11.02 3.68
CA ASP A 464 3.93 11.43 4.59
C ASP A 464 5.20 11.76 3.78
N PHE A 465 5.45 11.04 2.68
CA PHE A 465 6.41 11.44 1.65
C PHE A 465 6.04 12.79 1.02
N LEU A 466 4.76 13.01 0.67
CA LEU A 466 4.31 14.29 0.11
C LEU A 466 4.48 15.44 1.13
N GLU A 467 4.24 15.19 2.41
CA GLU A 467 4.50 16.16 3.48
C GLU A 467 5.99 16.50 3.62
N GLN A 468 6.91 15.57 3.37
CA GLN A 468 8.35 15.88 3.36
C GLN A 468 8.78 16.62 2.07
N LEU A 469 8.11 16.33 0.96
CA LEU A 469 8.49 16.83 -0.37
C LEU A 469 8.09 18.29 -0.63
N PHE A 470 6.94 18.72 -0.10
CA PHE A 470 6.48 20.11 -0.24
C PHE A 470 7.08 21.00 0.84
N SER A 471 7.62 22.15 0.45
CA SER A 471 8.06 23.18 1.41
C SER A 471 6.90 23.71 2.24
N GLU A 472 7.13 24.08 3.51
CA GLU A 472 6.09 24.64 4.39
C GLU A 472 5.38 25.87 3.80
N ARG A 473 6.09 26.63 2.95
CA ARG A 473 5.55 27.81 2.26
C ARG A 473 5.18 27.53 0.80
N ALA A 474 4.94 26.28 0.42
CA ALA A 474 4.63 25.90 -0.95
C ALA A 474 3.34 26.57 -1.48
N LEU A 475 3.45 27.18 -2.65
CA LEU A 475 2.33 27.75 -3.40
C LEU A 475 1.68 26.66 -4.25
N ILE A 476 0.46 26.26 -3.90
CA ILE A 476 -0.23 25.17 -4.59
C ILE A 476 -1.45 25.73 -5.33
N VAL A 477 -1.40 25.71 -6.65
CA VAL A 477 -2.51 26.12 -7.52
C VAL A 477 -3.23 24.87 -8.02
N VAL A 478 -4.54 24.81 -7.78
CA VAL A 478 -5.40 23.68 -8.15
C VAL A 478 -6.55 24.19 -9.00
N GLY A 479 -6.60 23.78 -10.27
CA GLY A 479 -7.80 23.94 -11.09
C GLY A 479 -8.90 22.97 -10.65
N THR A 480 -10.15 23.43 -10.60
CA THR A 480 -11.33 22.59 -10.42
C THR A 480 -12.23 22.75 -11.64
N VAL A 481 -12.52 21.64 -12.32
CA VAL A 481 -13.38 21.61 -13.51
C VAL A 481 -14.84 21.51 -13.07
N ILE A 482 -15.55 22.63 -13.09
CA ILE A 482 -16.98 22.67 -12.73
C ILE A 482 -17.80 22.31 -13.97
N ARG A 483 -18.67 21.31 -13.84
CA ARG A 483 -19.76 21.06 -14.79
C ARG A 483 -20.95 21.91 -14.35
N ALA A 484 -21.37 22.86 -15.19
CA ALA A 484 -22.62 23.56 -14.96
C ALA A 484 -23.78 22.54 -14.97
N SER A 485 -24.64 22.58 -13.95
CA SER A 485 -25.82 21.71 -13.91
C SER A 485 -26.78 22.11 -15.03
N SER A 486 -27.18 21.15 -15.86
CA SER A 486 -28.09 21.38 -16.98
C SER A 486 -29.51 21.69 -16.50
N GLN A 487 -29.79 22.98 -16.28
CA GLN A 487 -31.15 23.52 -16.38
C GLN A 487 -31.32 24.21 -17.74
N GLU A 488 -32.25 23.66 -18.52
CA GLU A 488 -33.02 24.32 -19.59
C GLU A 488 -32.29 25.30 -20.52
N SER A 489 -31.63 24.78 -21.57
CA SER A 489 -31.71 25.34 -22.93
C SER A 489 -31.20 24.35 -23.99
N GLU A 490 -31.58 24.58 -25.24
CA GLU A 490 -31.48 23.60 -26.34
C GLU A 490 -30.05 23.38 -26.87
N GLY A 491 -29.77 22.14 -27.27
CA GLY A 491 -28.85 21.83 -28.38
C GLY A 491 -27.34 21.84 -28.13
N TYR A 492 -26.83 22.48 -27.07
CA TYR A 492 -25.38 22.56 -26.82
C TYR A 492 -24.99 22.17 -25.39
N LEU A 493 -23.90 21.41 -25.26
CA LEU A 493 -23.24 21.15 -23.98
C LEU A 493 -22.72 22.48 -23.40
N SER A 494 -23.09 22.79 -22.16
CA SER A 494 -22.53 23.94 -21.45
C SER A 494 -21.00 23.79 -21.31
N PRO A 495 -20.19 24.81 -21.63
CA PRO A 495 -18.74 24.71 -21.55
C PRO A 495 -18.30 24.42 -20.12
N ARG A 496 -17.26 23.58 -19.98
CA ARG A 496 -16.60 23.34 -18.70
C ARG A 496 -15.95 24.65 -18.25
N GLN A 497 -16.13 25.02 -16.98
CA GLN A 497 -15.46 26.19 -16.42
C GLN A 497 -14.38 25.75 -15.42
N VAL A 498 -13.17 26.26 -15.60
CA VAL A 498 -12.00 25.93 -14.78
C VAL A 498 -11.80 27.03 -13.74
N VAL A 499 -12.01 26.72 -12.47
CA VAL A 499 -11.73 27.66 -11.37
C VAL A 499 -10.38 27.32 -10.75
N TYR A 500 -9.41 28.22 -10.88
CA TYR A 500 -8.09 28.09 -10.25
C TYR A 500 -8.13 28.60 -8.82
N ASN A 501 -7.79 27.72 -7.87
CA ASN A 501 -7.74 28.02 -6.45
C ASN A 501 -6.31 27.91 -5.93
N ILE A 502 -5.87 28.92 -5.17
CA ILE A 502 -4.61 28.85 -4.41
C ILE A 502 -4.87 28.16 -3.06
N LYS A 503 -3.95 27.29 -2.67
CA LYS A 503 -3.95 26.51 -1.43
C LYS A 503 -2.56 26.56 -0.79
N SER A 504 -2.54 26.56 0.53
CA SER A 504 -1.36 26.23 1.33
C SER A 504 -1.07 24.73 1.28
N LYS A 505 0.15 24.34 1.66
CA LYS A 505 0.54 22.93 1.88
C LYS A 505 -0.46 22.19 2.77
N GLN A 506 -0.84 22.77 3.91
CA GLN A 506 -1.74 22.15 4.88
C GLN A 506 -3.15 21.93 4.32
N GLU A 507 -3.76 22.95 3.68
CA GLU A 507 -5.09 22.80 3.05
C GLU A 507 -5.08 21.77 1.92
N TYR A 508 -4.00 21.76 1.10
CA TYR A 508 -3.88 20.86 -0.03
C TYR A 508 -3.72 19.42 0.43
N LEU A 509 -2.74 19.15 1.31
CA LEU A 509 -2.46 17.81 1.79
C LEU A 509 -3.57 17.31 2.71
N GLY A 510 -4.23 18.16 3.49
CA GLY A 510 -5.44 17.80 4.25
C GLY A 510 -6.56 17.24 3.36
N ARG A 511 -6.91 17.96 2.28
CA ARG A 511 -7.88 17.48 1.28
C ARG A 511 -7.39 16.25 0.52
N LEU A 512 -6.07 16.14 0.29
CA LEU A 512 -5.49 14.97 -0.36
C LEU A 512 -5.59 13.73 0.54
N LYS A 513 -5.43 13.85 1.87
CA LYS A 513 -5.70 12.77 2.84
C LYS A 513 -7.16 12.32 2.79
N GLU A 514 -8.10 13.24 2.67
CA GLU A 514 -9.54 12.91 2.49
C GLU A 514 -9.78 12.16 1.16
N LEU A 515 -9.21 12.64 0.05
CA LEU A 515 -9.30 11.97 -1.26
C LEU A 515 -8.65 10.59 -1.26
N PHE A 516 -7.50 10.42 -0.61
CA PHE A 516 -6.81 9.13 -0.48
C PHE A 516 -7.62 8.13 0.36
N ARG A 517 -8.34 8.60 1.40
CA ARG A 517 -9.28 7.78 2.19
C ARG A 517 -10.54 7.42 1.39
N ALA A 518 -11.05 8.34 0.58
CA ALA A 518 -12.31 8.16 -0.16
C ALA A 518 -12.17 7.27 -1.40
N ASN A 519 -11.02 7.30 -2.09
CA ASN A 519 -10.76 6.45 -3.24
C ASN A 519 -10.10 5.15 -2.81
N LYS A 520 -10.48 4.01 -3.40
CA LYS A 520 -9.87 2.69 -3.19
C LYS A 520 -8.64 2.53 -4.08
N HIS A 521 -8.75 2.92 -5.35
CA HIS A 521 -7.67 2.92 -6.33
C HIS A 521 -7.38 4.32 -6.85
N ILE A 522 -6.10 4.60 -7.11
CA ILE A 522 -5.61 5.80 -7.78
C ILE A 522 -4.55 5.33 -8.79
N ASP A 523 -4.78 5.57 -10.07
CA ASP A 523 -3.79 5.46 -11.13
C ASP A 523 -3.29 6.85 -11.51
N LEU A 524 -1.99 6.96 -11.73
CA LEU A 524 -1.32 8.20 -12.09
C LEU A 524 -0.24 7.93 -13.13
N GLN A 525 -0.44 8.48 -14.31
CA GLN A 525 0.44 8.34 -15.46
C GLN A 525 1.01 9.70 -15.86
N PHE A 526 2.31 9.74 -16.08
CA PHE A 526 3.03 10.94 -16.54
C PHE A 526 3.48 10.76 -17.98
N SER A 527 3.54 11.85 -18.74
CA SER A 527 4.06 11.93 -20.11
C SER A 527 4.55 13.35 -20.41
N GLY A 528 5.19 13.59 -21.56
CA GLY A 528 5.59 14.94 -21.98
C GLY A 528 6.54 15.66 -21.00
N PHE A 529 7.41 14.92 -20.32
CA PHE A 529 8.24 15.41 -19.22
C PHE A 529 9.40 16.30 -19.70
N LYS A 530 9.63 17.43 -19.03
CA LYS A 530 10.63 18.45 -19.39
C LYS A 530 11.21 19.10 -18.14
N ILE A 531 12.54 19.24 -18.07
CA ILE A 531 13.25 19.96 -16.99
C ILE A 531 13.93 21.22 -17.53
N MET A 532 13.71 22.36 -16.87
CA MET A 532 14.35 23.65 -17.15
C MET A 532 15.01 24.22 -15.89
N ARG A 533 16.29 24.60 -15.98
CA ARG A 533 16.98 25.37 -14.92
C ARG A 533 16.46 26.81 -14.91
N HIS A 534 16.33 27.44 -13.73
CA HIS A 534 16.02 28.87 -13.66
C HIS A 534 17.16 29.69 -14.28
N PRO A 535 16.89 30.70 -15.13
CA PRO A 535 17.95 31.43 -15.83
C PRO A 535 18.88 32.24 -14.91
N THR A 536 18.41 32.64 -13.72
CA THR A 536 19.12 33.56 -12.80
C THR A 536 19.18 33.11 -11.34
N ALA A 537 18.56 31.99 -10.97
CA ALA A 537 18.47 31.54 -9.58
C ALA A 537 19.11 30.15 -9.46
N GLU A 538 20.31 30.10 -8.91
CA GLU A 538 21.06 28.86 -8.82
C GLU A 538 20.37 27.85 -7.88
N GLY A 539 20.41 26.57 -8.25
CA GLY A 539 19.72 25.51 -7.52
C GLY A 539 18.21 25.43 -7.79
N ILE A 540 17.61 26.34 -8.56
CA ILE A 540 16.17 26.28 -8.85
C ILE A 540 15.88 25.62 -10.21
N TYR A 541 14.92 24.70 -10.22
CA TYR A 541 14.50 23.94 -11.40
C TYR A 541 12.99 23.93 -11.56
N GLY A 542 12.53 24.05 -12.80
CA GLY A 542 11.15 23.89 -13.20
C GLY A 542 10.95 22.57 -13.92
N VAL A 543 9.88 21.88 -13.59
CA VAL A 543 9.54 20.57 -14.14
C VAL A 543 8.11 20.63 -14.65
N SER A 544 7.95 20.52 -15.97
CA SER A 544 6.63 20.47 -16.63
C SER A 544 6.39 19.04 -17.13
N LEU A 545 5.19 18.52 -16.91
CA LEU A 545 4.77 17.22 -17.43
C LEU A 545 3.25 17.19 -17.66
N ARG A 546 2.78 16.30 -18.54
CA ARG A 546 1.35 15.96 -18.64
C ARG A 546 1.03 14.82 -17.68
N GLN A 547 -0.01 15.02 -16.87
CA GLN A 547 -0.51 14.13 -15.86
C GLN A 547 -1.92 13.65 -16.24
N ALA A 548 -2.06 12.35 -16.47
CA ALA A 548 -3.36 11.68 -16.51
C ALA A 548 -3.61 11.04 -15.13
N TYR A 549 -4.64 11.53 -14.43
CA TYR A 549 -5.07 11.05 -13.11
C TYR A 549 -6.39 10.28 -13.25
N ARG A 550 -6.51 9.13 -12.59
CA ARG A 550 -7.76 8.37 -12.51
C ARG A 550 -7.92 7.74 -11.12
N SER A 551 -9.11 7.82 -10.56
CA SER A 551 -9.49 7.18 -9.32
C SER A 551 -10.95 6.69 -9.39
N ASP A 552 -11.45 6.01 -8.35
CA ASP A 552 -12.86 5.55 -8.34
C ASP A 552 -13.88 6.69 -8.49
N LEU A 553 -13.54 7.88 -8.00
CA LEU A 553 -14.45 9.03 -7.90
C LEU A 553 -14.17 10.15 -8.92
N TYR A 554 -12.99 10.16 -9.56
CA TYR A 554 -12.55 11.28 -10.40
C TYR A 554 -11.56 10.84 -11.48
N SER A 555 -11.59 11.51 -12.63
CA SER A 555 -10.58 11.32 -13.67
C SER A 555 -10.34 12.63 -14.42
N ASP A 556 -9.08 12.95 -14.67
CA ASP A 556 -8.69 14.20 -15.31
C ASP A 556 -7.35 14.05 -16.05
N ASP A 557 -7.11 14.93 -17.01
CA ASP A 557 -5.90 14.97 -17.83
C ASP A 557 -5.48 16.41 -18.05
N GLY A 558 -4.21 16.70 -17.79
CA GLY A 558 -3.73 18.09 -17.76
C GLY A 558 -2.24 18.23 -17.55
N TYR A 559 -1.77 19.46 -17.51
CA TYR A 559 -0.38 19.81 -17.31
C TYR A 559 -0.12 20.10 -15.83
N LEU A 560 0.91 19.45 -15.28
CA LEU A 560 1.47 19.67 -13.96
C LEU A 560 2.78 20.44 -14.11
N PHE A 561 2.94 21.53 -13.37
CA PHE A 561 4.23 22.20 -13.20
C PHE A 561 4.66 22.15 -11.74
N LEU A 562 5.94 21.83 -11.52
CA LEU A 562 6.60 21.77 -10.20
C LEU A 562 7.85 22.65 -10.21
N LEU A 563 8.03 23.46 -9.18
CA LEU A 563 9.24 24.26 -8.95
C LEU A 563 10.03 23.69 -7.77
N TRP A 564 11.21 23.20 -8.07
CA TRP A 564 12.14 22.54 -7.15
C TRP A 564 13.25 23.47 -6.69
N ASP A 565 13.59 23.37 -5.41
CA ASP A 565 14.71 24.05 -4.78
C ASP A 565 15.77 23.04 -4.31
N PHE A 566 16.97 23.14 -4.88
CA PHE A 566 18.16 22.35 -4.54
C PHE A 566 19.21 23.16 -3.75
N ARG A 567 18.89 24.36 -3.25
CA ARG A 567 19.81 25.17 -2.43
C ARG A 567 20.18 24.47 -1.11
N ASN A 568 19.33 23.57 -0.62
CA ASN A 568 19.72 22.52 0.31
C ASN A 568 19.87 21.18 -0.46
N PRO A 569 21.09 20.76 -0.85
CA PRO A 569 21.28 19.56 -1.66
C PRO A 569 20.95 18.26 -0.91
N ALA A 570 20.88 18.27 0.42
CA ALA A 570 20.52 17.11 1.23
C ALA A 570 18.99 16.94 1.39
N MET A 571 18.19 17.96 1.08
CA MET A 571 16.73 17.94 1.21
C MET A 571 16.08 18.85 0.15
N PRO A 572 15.98 18.40 -1.11
CA PRO A 572 15.33 19.18 -2.15
C PRO A 572 13.81 19.25 -1.92
N GLN A 573 13.23 20.44 -2.10
CA GLN A 573 11.80 20.69 -1.82
C GLN A 573 11.07 21.30 -3.01
N ILE A 574 9.76 21.02 -3.10
CA ILE A 574 8.85 21.66 -4.06
C ILE A 574 8.26 22.92 -3.42
N HIS A 575 8.50 24.07 -4.03
CA HIS A 575 8.00 25.38 -3.61
C HIS A 575 6.78 25.87 -4.38
N VAL A 576 6.56 25.40 -5.62
CA VAL A 576 5.35 25.71 -6.40
C VAL A 576 4.85 24.42 -7.04
N ARG A 577 3.53 24.21 -7.01
CA ARG A 577 2.85 23.15 -7.76
C ARG A 577 1.57 23.68 -8.38
N THR A 578 1.49 23.71 -9.70
CA THR A 578 0.28 24.13 -10.43
C THR A 578 -0.27 22.99 -11.27
N TRP A 579 -1.58 23.05 -11.54
CA TRP A 579 -2.25 22.12 -12.45
C TRP A 579 -3.23 22.87 -13.34
N GLN A 580 -3.17 22.60 -14.65
CA GLN A 580 -4.06 23.12 -15.68
C GLN A 580 -4.67 21.94 -16.46
N PRO A 581 -5.98 21.92 -16.78
CA PRO A 581 -6.55 20.88 -17.62
C PRO A 581 -6.00 20.94 -19.06
N ALA A 582 -5.88 19.78 -19.70
CA ALA A 582 -5.43 19.70 -21.09
C ALA A 582 -6.47 20.29 -22.05
N PHE A 583 -7.75 20.30 -21.67
CA PHE A 583 -8.87 20.86 -22.43
C PHE A 583 -9.73 21.76 -21.53
N PRO A 584 -9.39 23.06 -21.37
CA PRO A 584 -10.07 23.97 -20.45
C PRO A 584 -11.58 24.06 -20.68
N ASP A 585 -11.98 24.29 -21.94
CA ASP A 585 -13.39 24.35 -22.34
C ASP A 585 -14.00 22.97 -22.64
N GLY A 586 -13.24 21.89 -22.43
CA GLY A 586 -13.64 20.50 -22.66
C GLY A 586 -13.42 19.95 -24.08
N HIS A 587 -13.09 20.81 -25.06
CA HIS A 587 -12.92 20.42 -26.46
C HIS A 587 -11.65 20.97 -27.13
N THR A 588 -11.27 22.21 -26.81
CA THR A 588 -10.05 22.85 -27.34
C THR A 588 -8.86 22.48 -26.45
N PRO A 589 -7.73 21.98 -26.99
CA PRO A 589 -6.52 21.78 -26.20
C PRO A 589 -5.92 23.12 -25.76
N LEU A 590 -5.37 23.18 -24.54
CA LEU A 590 -4.64 24.36 -24.05
C LEU A 590 -3.44 24.66 -24.97
N PRO A 591 -3.26 25.90 -25.48
CA PRO A 591 -2.11 26.28 -26.31
C PRO A 591 -0.77 26.07 -25.59
N GLU A 592 0.28 25.67 -26.33
CA GLU A 592 1.59 25.37 -25.73
C GLU A 592 2.25 26.57 -25.03
N ASP A 593 1.93 27.80 -25.47
CA ASP A 593 2.39 29.06 -24.89
C ASP A 593 1.58 29.50 -23.65
N GLU A 594 0.42 28.88 -23.39
CA GLU A 594 -0.39 29.06 -22.19
C GLU A 594 -0.12 27.99 -21.10
N ILE A 595 0.66 26.95 -21.41
CA ILE A 595 1.12 25.96 -20.42
C ILE A 595 2.13 26.63 -19.49
N LEU A 596 1.88 26.59 -18.18
CA LEU A 596 2.77 27.16 -17.17
C LEU A 596 4.12 26.44 -17.14
N ASP A 597 5.19 27.23 -17.23
CA ASP A 597 6.55 26.80 -16.93
C ASP A 597 7.25 27.78 -15.99
N ILE A 598 8.53 27.54 -15.73
CA ILE A 598 9.34 28.31 -14.78
C ILE A 598 9.40 29.82 -15.08
N ARG A 599 9.22 30.23 -16.34
CA ARG A 599 9.22 31.64 -16.77
C ARG A 599 7.99 32.41 -16.30
N ASN A 600 6.92 31.71 -15.91
CA ASN A 600 5.68 32.32 -15.41
C ASN A 600 5.77 32.71 -13.92
N PHE A 601 6.85 32.34 -13.22
CA PHE A 601 7.02 32.58 -11.78
C PHE A 601 8.23 33.50 -11.54
N ASN A 602 8.00 34.68 -10.98
CA ASN A 602 9.07 35.57 -10.52
C ASN A 602 9.50 35.15 -9.11
N LEU A 603 10.80 34.84 -8.94
CA LEU A 603 11.37 34.28 -7.70
C LEU A 603 12.18 35.30 -6.88
N GLN A 604 11.77 36.58 -6.93
CA GLN A 604 12.34 37.65 -6.10
C GLN A 604 11.85 37.57 -4.65
#